data_AF-A0A5P9CQT5-F1
#
_entry.id   AF-A0A5P9CQT5-F1
#
_cell.length_a   1.000
_cell.length_b   1.000
_cell.length_c   1.000
_cell.angle_alpha   90.00
_cell.angle_beta   90.00
_cell.angle_gamma   90.00
#
_symmetry.space_group_name_H-M   'P 1'
#
loop_
_entity.id
_entity.type
_entity.pdbx_description
1 polymer ?
#
loop_
_entity_poly.entity_id
_entity_poly.type
_entity_poly.pdbx_seq_one_letter_code
_entity_poly.pdbx_strand_id
1 'polypeptide(L)'
;MSDKKSMGISSYLLSREARMTIIIPILIYNIAFWVLGAGLALIITACYSAALEMFSRRTGSLAIIALILTSGCVHYLYLHGYRFLGIGEESVLLSVGGSLSVILVFGFYSFIGRPVVRTQAENALPRLTQMSVYGTPKYARVWQEVSLAWMFAYAVKALLVVMFASDLPNYADYFVFVGAWPLTIAMICFSFYWPSFRLASEKSIKSSTGDSSP
;
A
#
# COMPACT_ATOMS: atom_id res chain seq x y z
N MET A 1 -3.78 -24.35 27.22
CA MET A 1 -2.63 -23.77 26.49
C MET A 1 -2.95 -23.81 25.00
N SER A 2 -3.28 -22.66 24.40
CA SER A 2 -3.60 -22.59 22.97
C SER A 2 -2.44 -21.94 22.25
N ASP A 3 -1.91 -22.64 21.24
CA ASP A 3 -0.73 -22.28 20.46
C ASP A 3 -0.76 -20.84 19.95
N LYS A 4 0.12 -20.01 20.50
CA LYS A 4 0.61 -18.78 19.87
C LYS A 4 1.43 -19.17 18.63
N LYS A 5 0.76 -19.58 17.55
CA LYS A 5 1.42 -19.75 16.25
C LYS A 5 1.85 -18.37 15.79
N SER A 6 3.15 -18.09 15.82
CA SER A 6 3.73 -16.77 15.54
C SER A 6 3.23 -16.25 14.20
N MET A 7 2.64 -15.04 14.21
CA MET A 7 2.35 -14.22 13.04
C MET A 7 3.65 -13.98 12.26
N GLY A 8 3.87 -14.76 11.20
CA GLY A 8 5.01 -14.57 10.30
C GLY A 8 4.56 -13.89 9.02
N ILE A 9 5.30 -12.87 8.58
CA ILE A 9 5.21 -12.26 7.25
C ILE A 9 5.18 -13.33 6.13
N SER A 10 5.85 -14.47 6.37
CA SER A 10 5.81 -15.65 5.49
C SER A 10 4.39 -16.20 5.28
N SER A 11 3.58 -16.30 6.34
CA SER A 11 2.20 -16.82 6.24
C SER A 11 1.27 -15.88 5.46
N TYR A 12 1.55 -14.57 5.48
CA TYR A 12 0.85 -13.56 4.69
C TYR A 12 1.20 -13.69 3.20
N LEU A 13 2.50 -13.74 2.88
CA LEU A 13 2.99 -13.82 1.49
C LEU A 13 2.62 -15.14 0.79
N LEU A 14 2.49 -16.24 1.54
CA LEU A 14 2.08 -17.55 1.01
C LEU A 14 0.55 -17.75 0.95
N SER A 15 -0.24 -16.78 1.39
CA SER A 15 -1.70 -16.89 1.39
C SER A 15 -2.26 -16.90 -0.04
N ARG A 16 -3.37 -17.62 -0.25
CA ARG A 16 -4.09 -17.64 -1.55
C ARG A 16 -4.49 -16.22 -1.99
N GLU A 17 -4.80 -15.36 -1.02
CA GLU A 17 -5.11 -13.94 -1.20
C GLU A 17 -3.94 -13.19 -1.81
N ALA A 18 -2.77 -13.20 -1.16
CA ALA A 18 -1.57 -12.54 -1.67
C ALA A 18 -1.18 -13.07 -3.07
N ARG A 19 -1.40 -14.36 -3.34
CA ARG A 19 -1.19 -14.91 -4.70
C ARG A 19 -2.12 -14.28 -5.74
N MET A 20 -3.41 -14.13 -5.46
CA MET A 20 -4.38 -13.61 -6.43
C MET A 20 -4.35 -12.09 -6.57
N THR A 21 -4.03 -11.36 -5.50
CA THR A 21 -4.07 -9.88 -5.52
C THR A 21 -2.70 -9.24 -5.73
N ILE A 22 -1.60 -9.98 -5.57
CA ILE A 22 -0.22 -9.46 -5.71
C ILE A 22 0.56 -10.27 -6.76
N ILE A 23 0.73 -11.57 -6.57
CA ILE A 23 1.64 -12.36 -7.43
C ILE A 23 1.12 -12.49 -8.87
N ILE A 24 -0.14 -12.89 -9.04
CA ILE A 24 -0.72 -13.08 -10.38
C ILE A 24 -0.78 -11.76 -11.16
N PRO A 25 -1.23 -10.63 -10.59
CA PRO A 25 -1.18 -9.33 -11.27
C PRO A 25 0.23 -8.93 -11.69
N ILE A 26 1.27 -9.17 -10.87
CA ILE A 26 2.66 -8.90 -11.24
C ILE A 26 3.10 -9.78 -12.43
N LEU A 27 2.75 -11.06 -12.43
CA LEU A 27 3.05 -11.97 -13.54
C LEU A 27 2.33 -11.54 -14.82
N ILE A 28 1.03 -11.26 -14.74
CA ILE A 28 0.23 -10.77 -15.87
C ILE A 28 0.84 -9.48 -16.43
N TYR A 29 1.17 -8.54 -15.56
CA TYR A 29 1.80 -7.28 -15.95
C TYR A 29 3.12 -7.53 -16.68
N ASN A 30 4.04 -8.31 -16.11
CA ASN A 30 5.36 -8.53 -16.72
C ASN A 30 5.27 -9.26 -18.06
N ILE A 31 4.40 -10.27 -18.17
CA ILE A 31 4.19 -11.01 -19.43
C ILE A 31 3.57 -10.07 -20.48
N ALA A 32 2.52 -9.33 -20.12
CA ALA A 32 1.88 -8.41 -21.04
C ALA A 32 2.78 -7.23 -21.42
N PHE A 33 3.64 -6.78 -20.51
CA PHE A 33 4.63 -5.73 -20.77
C PHE A 33 5.60 -6.16 -21.87
N TRP A 34 6.11 -7.39 -21.77
CA TRP A 34 7.04 -7.95 -22.76
C TRP A 34 6.44 -8.10 -24.16
N VAL A 35 5.15 -8.44 -24.25
CA VAL A 35 4.51 -8.76 -25.54
C VAL A 35 3.82 -7.54 -26.17
N LEU A 36 3.21 -6.67 -25.35
CA LEU A 36 2.26 -5.64 -25.79
C LEU A 36 2.66 -4.23 -25.36
N GLY A 37 3.75 -4.09 -24.61
CA GLY A 37 4.21 -2.81 -24.06
C GLY A 37 3.43 -2.38 -22.82
N ALA A 38 3.93 -1.32 -22.17
CA ALA A 38 3.49 -0.89 -20.84
C ALA A 38 2.00 -0.55 -20.75
N GLY A 39 1.46 0.17 -21.74
CA GLY A 39 0.06 0.62 -21.73
C GLY A 39 -0.95 -0.52 -21.73
N LEU A 40 -0.78 -1.49 -22.64
CA LEU A 40 -1.66 -2.67 -22.71
C LEU A 40 -1.47 -3.58 -21.50
N ALA A 41 -0.25 -3.69 -20.98
CA ALA A 41 0.02 -4.44 -19.74
C ALA A 41 -0.75 -3.90 -18.54
N LEU A 42 -0.81 -2.57 -18.40
CA LEU A 42 -1.57 -1.90 -17.35
C LEU A 42 -3.08 -2.18 -17.49
N ILE A 43 -3.62 -2.06 -18.71
CA ILE A 43 -5.05 -2.31 -18.97
C ILE A 43 -5.40 -3.76 -18.66
N ILE A 44 -4.62 -4.73 -19.14
CA ILE A 44 -4.87 -6.16 -18.91
C ILE A 44 -4.82 -6.48 -17.41
N THR A 45 -3.83 -5.93 -16.70
CA THR A 45 -3.70 -6.14 -15.25
C THR A 45 -4.87 -5.52 -14.48
N ALA A 46 -5.29 -4.32 -14.87
CA ALA A 46 -6.47 -3.66 -14.29
C ALA A 46 -7.75 -4.46 -14.56
N CYS A 47 -7.95 -4.96 -15.78
CA CYS A 47 -9.09 -5.81 -16.14
C CYS A 47 -9.11 -7.12 -15.35
N TYR A 48 -7.96 -7.77 -15.17
CA TYR A 48 -7.84 -8.97 -14.35
C TYR A 48 -8.25 -8.69 -12.91
N SER A 49 -7.71 -7.63 -12.31
CA SER A 49 -8.04 -7.26 -10.94
C SER A 49 -9.51 -6.83 -10.80
N ALA A 50 -10.10 -6.18 -11.81
CA ALA A 50 -11.53 -5.82 -11.82
C ALA A 50 -12.43 -7.05 -11.87
N ALA A 51 -12.09 -8.02 -12.73
CA ALA A 51 -12.77 -9.31 -12.76
C ALA A 51 -12.64 -10.03 -11.40
N LEU A 52 -11.45 -10.01 -10.80
CA LEU A 52 -11.22 -10.61 -9.49
C LEU A 52 -12.11 -9.99 -8.40
N GLU A 53 -12.28 -8.67 -8.37
CA GLU A 53 -13.21 -8.00 -7.45
C GLU A 53 -14.66 -8.48 -7.66
N MET A 54 -15.12 -8.51 -8.92
CA MET A 54 -16.48 -8.91 -9.28
C MET A 54 -16.80 -10.35 -8.88
N PHE A 55 -15.85 -11.27 -9.05
CA PHE A 55 -16.05 -12.69 -8.75
C PHE A 55 -15.75 -13.06 -7.29
N SER A 56 -14.85 -12.35 -6.62
CA SER A 56 -14.42 -12.70 -5.25
C SER A 56 -15.35 -12.17 -4.15
N ARG A 57 -16.19 -11.15 -4.43
CA ARG A 57 -16.98 -10.40 -3.41
C ARG A 57 -16.15 -9.84 -2.24
N ARG A 58 -14.82 -9.94 -2.30
CA ARG A 58 -13.90 -9.42 -1.29
C ARG A 58 -13.49 -8.00 -1.69
N THR A 59 -13.69 -7.08 -0.76
CA THR A 59 -13.46 -5.64 -0.97
C THR A 59 -11.95 -5.36 -0.89
N GLY A 60 -11.40 -4.54 -1.78
CA GLY A 60 -10.02 -4.04 -1.66
C GLY A 60 -9.15 -4.15 -2.91
N SER A 61 -9.50 -4.99 -3.89
CA SER A 61 -8.80 -5.03 -5.18
C SER A 61 -8.98 -3.73 -5.99
N LEU A 62 -10.06 -2.97 -5.78
CA LEU A 62 -10.34 -1.68 -6.42
C LEU A 62 -9.29 -0.63 -6.05
N ALA A 63 -8.75 -0.68 -4.84
CA ALA A 63 -7.64 0.20 -4.46
C ALA A 63 -6.35 -0.17 -5.21
N ILE A 64 -6.09 -1.47 -5.39
CA ILE A 64 -4.94 -1.95 -6.18
C ILE A 64 -5.12 -1.58 -7.66
N ILE A 65 -6.32 -1.75 -8.20
CA ILE A 65 -6.68 -1.33 -9.56
C ILE A 65 -6.47 0.16 -9.74
N ALA A 66 -6.96 0.97 -8.78
CA ALA A 66 -6.79 2.42 -8.83
C ALA A 66 -5.30 2.80 -8.80
N LEU A 67 -4.48 2.18 -7.96
CA LEU A 67 -3.03 2.41 -7.94
C LEU A 67 -2.38 2.09 -9.29
N ILE A 68 -2.72 0.93 -9.88
CA ILE A 68 -2.17 0.50 -11.16
C ILE A 68 -2.61 1.45 -12.27
N LEU A 69 -3.88 1.83 -12.33
CA LEU A 69 -4.42 2.74 -13.34
C LEU A 69 -3.85 4.15 -13.21
N THR A 70 -3.77 4.70 -11.99
CA THR A 70 -3.21 6.05 -11.78
C THR A 70 -1.72 6.07 -12.09
N SER A 71 -0.95 5.08 -11.64
CA SER A 71 0.47 4.96 -11.99
C SER A 71 0.67 4.78 -13.49
N GLY A 72 -0.21 3.99 -14.12
CA GLY A 72 -0.20 3.75 -15.55
C GLY A 72 -0.54 4.97 -16.40
N CYS A 73 -1.47 5.80 -15.93
CA CYS A 73 -1.80 7.08 -16.54
C CYS A 73 -0.59 8.02 -16.53
N VAL A 74 0.16 8.09 -15.42
CA VAL A 74 1.38 8.89 -15.36
C VAL A 74 2.42 8.40 -16.39
N HIS A 75 2.60 7.09 -16.52
CA HIS A 75 3.51 6.53 -17.53
C HIS A 75 3.05 6.84 -18.97
N TYR A 76 1.75 6.70 -19.24
CA TYR A 76 1.17 6.99 -20.55
C TYR A 76 1.39 8.46 -20.95
N LEU A 77 1.17 9.39 -20.01
CA LEU A 77 1.40 10.82 -20.23
C LEU A 77 2.88 11.10 -20.55
N TYR A 78 3.80 10.46 -19.82
CA TYR A 78 5.24 10.56 -20.10
C TYR A 78 5.61 10.14 -21.53
N LEU A 79 5.09 8.99 -21.97
CA LEU A 79 5.34 8.48 -23.34
C LEU A 79 4.80 9.42 -24.42
N HIS A 80 3.77 10.23 -24.13
CA HIS A 80 3.21 11.23 -25.04
C HIS A 80 3.90 12.60 -24.93
N GLY A 81 5.07 12.66 -24.28
CA GLY A 81 5.90 13.85 -24.19
C GLY A 81 5.53 14.80 -23.05
N TYR A 82 4.56 14.45 -22.19
CA TYR A 82 4.27 15.26 -21.01
C TYR A 82 5.36 15.08 -19.96
N ARG A 83 6.04 16.18 -19.64
CA ARG A 83 7.04 16.24 -18.56
C ARG A 83 6.42 16.95 -17.36
N PHE A 84 5.97 16.16 -16.38
CA PHE A 84 5.42 16.70 -15.15
C PHE A 84 6.55 17.35 -14.32
N LEU A 85 6.36 18.59 -13.85
CA LEU A 85 7.35 19.36 -13.09
C LEU A 85 8.70 19.61 -13.81
N GLY A 86 8.74 19.53 -15.15
CA GLY A 86 9.98 19.71 -15.92
C GLY A 86 10.97 18.54 -15.83
N ILE A 87 10.56 17.43 -15.20
CA ILE A 87 11.37 16.24 -15.02
C ILE A 87 11.49 15.52 -16.37
N GLY A 88 12.72 15.41 -16.88
CA GLY A 88 13.04 14.72 -18.13
C GLY A 88 13.32 13.23 -17.96
N GLU A 89 13.68 12.79 -16.76
CA GLU A 89 14.03 11.39 -16.50
C GLU A 89 12.79 10.55 -16.20
N GLU A 90 12.64 9.44 -16.94
CA GLU A 90 11.52 8.51 -16.80
C GLU A 90 11.43 7.93 -15.38
N SER A 91 12.57 7.50 -14.81
CA SER A 91 12.64 6.86 -13.49
C SER A 91 12.13 7.79 -12.37
N VAL A 92 12.55 9.05 -12.40
CA VAL A 92 12.13 10.10 -11.46
C VAL A 92 10.64 10.37 -11.59
N LEU A 93 10.16 10.58 -12.83
CA LEU A 93 8.75 10.89 -13.08
C LEU A 93 7.82 9.73 -12.70
N LEU A 94 8.20 8.49 -13.00
CA LEU A 94 7.47 7.30 -12.56
C LEU A 94 7.48 7.14 -11.03
N SER A 95 8.60 7.43 -10.38
CA SER A 95 8.72 7.34 -8.92
C SER A 95 7.83 8.38 -8.21
N VAL A 96 7.81 9.62 -8.70
CA VAL A 96 6.95 10.70 -8.20
C VAL A 96 5.48 10.37 -8.50
N GLY A 97 5.16 9.93 -9.73
CA GLY A 97 3.82 9.52 -10.14
C GLY A 97 3.25 8.38 -9.30
N GLY A 98 4.06 7.37 -9.01
CA GLY A 98 3.67 6.27 -8.13
C GLY A 98 3.42 6.75 -6.70
N SER A 99 4.22 7.70 -6.20
CA SER A 99 4.03 8.28 -4.87
C SER A 99 2.76 9.11 -4.78
N LEU A 100 2.47 9.92 -5.80
CA LEU A 100 1.19 10.64 -5.93
C LEU A 100 0.00 9.68 -6.01
N SER A 101 0.14 8.57 -6.74
CA SER A 101 -0.90 7.53 -6.81
C SER A 101 -1.21 6.95 -5.43
N VAL A 102 -0.18 6.65 -4.62
CA VAL A 102 -0.37 6.21 -3.23
C VAL A 102 -1.13 7.27 -2.43
N ILE A 103 -0.70 8.53 -2.48
CA ILE A 103 -1.34 9.62 -1.74
C ILE A 103 -2.82 9.78 -2.13
N LEU A 104 -3.12 9.82 -3.43
CA LEU A 104 -4.48 10.02 -3.93
C LEU A 104 -5.38 8.83 -3.59
N VAL A 105 -4.95 7.61 -3.88
CA VAL A 105 -5.76 6.42 -3.64
C VAL A 105 -5.93 6.17 -2.14
N PHE A 106 -4.85 6.24 -1.36
CA PHE A 106 -4.95 6.03 0.08
C PHE A 106 -5.77 7.14 0.73
N GLY A 107 -5.63 8.38 0.28
CA GLY A 107 -6.42 9.51 0.75
C GLY A 107 -7.91 9.31 0.49
N PHE A 108 -8.29 8.96 -0.74
CA PHE A 108 -9.68 8.68 -1.11
C PHE A 108 -10.31 7.58 -0.25
N TYR A 109 -9.62 6.44 -0.12
CA TYR A 109 -10.10 5.31 0.67
C TYR A 109 -10.12 5.60 2.17
N SER A 110 -9.17 6.40 2.66
CA SER A 110 -9.16 6.89 4.04
C SER A 110 -10.36 7.80 4.32
N PHE A 111 -10.70 8.68 3.38
CA PHE A 111 -11.83 9.60 3.51
C PHE A 111 -13.18 8.89 3.58
N ILE A 112 -13.36 7.81 2.82
CA ILE A 112 -14.58 6.98 2.85
C ILE A 112 -14.58 6.01 4.05
N GLY A 113 -13.61 6.14 4.97
CA GLY A 113 -13.53 5.34 6.20
C GLY A 113 -13.09 3.89 5.98
N ARG A 114 -12.53 3.58 4.81
CA ARG A 114 -12.03 2.24 4.44
C ARG A 114 -10.56 2.31 4.00
N PRO A 115 -9.62 2.61 4.90
CA PRO A 115 -8.20 2.71 4.54
C PRO A 115 -7.69 1.47 3.79
N VAL A 116 -6.96 1.67 2.70
CA VAL A 116 -6.49 0.57 1.82
C VAL A 116 -5.71 -0.48 2.60
N VAL A 117 -4.77 -0.03 3.45
CA VAL A 117 -3.90 -0.91 4.24
C VAL A 117 -4.71 -1.80 5.18
N ARG A 118 -5.78 -1.25 5.77
CA ARG A 118 -6.70 -2.02 6.63
C ARG A 118 -7.39 -3.11 5.84
N THR A 119 -8.00 -2.75 4.72
CA THR A 119 -8.74 -3.69 3.88
C THR A 119 -7.85 -4.81 3.37
N GLN A 120 -6.62 -4.49 2.94
CA GLN A 120 -5.63 -5.49 2.54
C GLN A 120 -5.20 -6.39 3.70
N ALA A 121 -4.95 -5.81 4.88
CA ALA A 121 -4.61 -6.58 6.07
C ALA A 121 -5.74 -7.52 6.49
N GLU A 122 -7.00 -7.06 6.47
CA GLU A 122 -8.19 -7.86 6.82
C GLU A 122 -8.42 -9.02 5.83
N ASN A 123 -8.20 -8.80 4.53
CA ASN A 123 -8.32 -9.85 3.51
C ASN A 123 -7.28 -10.95 3.72
N ALA A 124 -6.03 -10.57 3.99
CA ALA A 124 -4.95 -11.52 4.17
C ALA A 124 -4.95 -12.19 5.55
N LEU A 125 -5.43 -11.49 6.58
CA LEU A 125 -5.60 -11.98 7.94
C LEU A 125 -7.05 -11.80 8.42
N PRO A 126 -7.97 -12.72 8.04
CA PRO A 126 -9.37 -12.66 8.47
C PRO A 126 -9.55 -12.64 9.99
N ARG A 127 -8.56 -13.11 10.77
CA ARG A 127 -8.59 -13.05 12.24
C ARG A 127 -8.61 -11.63 12.79
N LEU A 128 -8.18 -10.61 12.03
CA LEU A 128 -8.28 -9.21 12.43
C LEU A 128 -9.75 -8.78 12.63
N THR A 129 -10.67 -9.33 11.84
CA THR A 129 -12.10 -9.03 11.95
C THR A 129 -12.78 -9.74 13.13
N GLN A 130 -12.09 -10.73 13.72
CA GLN A 130 -12.56 -11.50 14.88
C GLN A 130 -12.05 -10.93 16.21
N MET A 131 -11.25 -9.87 16.19
CA MET A 131 -10.76 -9.23 17.41
C MET A 131 -11.90 -8.52 18.13
N SER A 132 -11.89 -8.53 19.47
CA SER A 132 -12.91 -7.85 20.28
C SER A 132 -12.97 -6.33 20.07
N VAL A 133 -11.90 -5.74 19.55
CA VAL A 133 -11.80 -4.31 19.20
C VAL A 133 -12.31 -4.00 17.79
N TYR A 134 -12.60 -5.01 16.97
CA TYR A 134 -13.09 -4.81 15.62
C TYR A 134 -14.45 -4.08 15.62
N GLY A 135 -14.66 -3.18 14.66
CA GLY A 135 -15.87 -2.35 14.59
C GLY A 135 -15.90 -1.16 15.56
N THR A 136 -14.92 -1.02 16.47
CA THR A 136 -14.83 0.13 17.37
C THR A 136 -14.19 1.36 16.69
N PRO A 137 -14.49 2.59 17.14
CA PRO A 137 -13.80 3.80 16.68
C PRO A 137 -12.28 3.74 16.90
N LYS A 138 -11.85 3.03 17.94
CA LYS A 138 -10.42 2.82 18.24
C LYS A 138 -9.73 2.04 17.12
N TYR A 139 -10.32 0.93 16.68
CA TYR A 139 -9.78 0.13 15.59
C TYR A 139 -9.72 0.94 14.28
N ALA A 140 -10.78 1.70 13.97
CA ALA A 140 -10.78 2.58 12.81
C ALA A 140 -9.68 3.65 12.87
N ARG A 141 -9.48 4.29 14.04
CA ARG A 141 -8.44 5.33 14.23
C ARG A 141 -7.03 4.77 14.02
N VAL A 142 -6.72 3.60 14.58
CA VAL A 142 -5.39 2.97 14.43
C VAL A 142 -5.05 2.74 12.95
N TRP A 143 -6.02 2.26 12.17
CA TRP A 143 -5.82 2.04 10.74
C TRP A 143 -5.76 3.34 9.91
N GLN A 144 -6.42 4.40 10.36
CA GLN A 144 -6.27 5.73 9.78
C GLN A 144 -4.87 6.29 10.02
N GLU A 145 -4.32 6.13 11.22
CA GLU A 145 -2.93 6.51 11.54
C GLU A 145 -1.94 5.79 10.61
N VAL A 146 -2.15 4.49 10.36
CA VAL A 146 -1.31 3.73 9.43
C VAL A 146 -1.40 4.31 8.02
N SER A 147 -2.60 4.57 7.52
CA SER A 147 -2.78 5.15 6.18
C SER A 147 -2.15 6.53 6.04
N LEU A 148 -2.28 7.37 7.06
CA LEU A 148 -1.62 8.68 7.12
C LEU A 148 -0.09 8.55 7.08
N ALA A 149 0.48 7.59 7.81
CA ALA A 149 1.92 7.33 7.78
C ALA A 149 2.39 6.91 6.37
N TRP A 150 1.61 6.09 5.66
CA TRP A 150 1.89 5.76 4.26
C TRP A 150 1.87 7.00 3.36
N MET A 151 0.80 7.80 3.42
CA MET A 151 0.71 9.02 2.61
C MET A 151 1.86 9.99 2.90
N PHE A 152 2.19 10.19 4.18
CA PHE A 152 3.28 11.06 4.60
C PHE A 152 4.65 10.57 4.11
N ALA A 153 4.95 9.28 4.30
CA ALA A 153 6.23 8.69 3.85
C ALA A 153 6.41 8.82 2.34
N TYR A 154 5.37 8.57 1.55
CA TYR A 154 5.43 8.71 0.09
C TYR A 154 5.43 10.18 -0.37
N ALA A 155 4.83 11.11 0.38
CA ALA A 155 4.96 12.53 0.11
C ALA A 155 6.40 13.02 0.34
N VAL A 156 7.01 12.65 1.47
CA VAL A 156 8.41 12.95 1.76
C VAL A 156 9.32 12.34 0.70
N LYS A 157 9.10 11.07 0.31
CA LYS A 157 9.83 10.43 -0.79
C LYS A 157 9.73 11.26 -2.08
N ALA A 158 8.53 11.63 -2.50
CA ALA A 158 8.34 12.38 -3.74
C ALA A 158 9.11 13.71 -3.72
N LEU A 159 9.06 14.43 -2.61
CA LEU A 159 9.82 15.68 -2.42
C LEU A 159 11.33 15.44 -2.50
N LEU A 160 11.86 14.44 -1.78
CA LEU A 160 13.28 14.12 -1.81
C LEU A 160 13.74 13.72 -3.22
N VAL A 161 12.96 12.90 -3.93
CA VAL A 161 13.30 12.49 -5.31
C VAL A 161 13.34 13.70 -6.25
N VAL A 162 12.41 14.64 -6.15
CA VAL A 162 12.41 15.87 -6.97
C VAL A 162 13.62 16.76 -6.63
N MET A 163 13.90 16.97 -5.34
CA MET A 163 15.03 17.78 -4.90
C MET A 163 16.36 17.18 -5.37
N PHE A 164 16.60 15.90 -5.11
CA PHE A 164 17.84 15.25 -5.49
C PHE A 164 18.00 15.04 -7.00
N ALA A 165 16.91 14.85 -7.75
CA ALA A 165 17.00 14.83 -9.21
C ALA A 165 17.42 16.19 -9.79
N SER A 166 17.08 17.29 -9.10
CA SER A 166 17.47 18.65 -9.50
C SER A 166 18.92 18.95 -9.11
N ASP A 167 19.32 18.61 -7.88
CA ASP A 167 20.64 18.96 -7.32
C ASP A 167 21.75 17.96 -7.70
N LEU A 168 21.41 16.68 -7.88
CA LEU A 168 22.33 15.56 -8.09
C LEU A 168 21.78 14.59 -9.16
N PRO A 169 21.61 15.03 -10.43
CA PRO A 169 20.97 14.22 -11.47
C PRO A 169 21.64 12.86 -11.69
N ASN A 170 22.98 12.79 -11.61
CA ASN A 170 23.74 11.54 -11.74
C ASN A 170 23.43 10.48 -10.66
N TYR A 171 22.79 10.86 -9.56
CA TYR A 171 22.41 9.98 -8.45
C TYR A 171 20.90 9.79 -8.31
N ALA A 172 20.09 10.38 -9.19
CA ALA A 172 18.63 10.36 -9.11
C ALA A 172 18.09 8.92 -9.05
N ASP A 173 18.63 8.02 -9.88
CA ASP A 173 18.24 6.60 -9.90
C ASP A 173 18.52 5.88 -8.57
N TYR A 174 19.59 6.26 -7.84
CA TYR A 174 19.88 5.68 -6.53
C TYR A 174 18.80 6.08 -5.50
N PHE A 175 18.39 7.35 -5.50
CA PHE A 175 17.32 7.82 -4.63
C PHE A 175 15.96 7.21 -4.98
N VAL A 176 15.69 7.04 -6.29
CA VAL A 176 14.51 6.31 -6.76
C VAL A 176 14.53 4.88 -6.24
N PHE A 177 15.66 4.18 -6.32
CA PHE A 177 15.81 2.79 -5.87
C PHE A 177 15.62 2.64 -4.35
N VAL A 178 16.31 3.47 -3.54
CA VAL A 178 16.20 3.42 -2.07
C VAL A 178 14.79 3.81 -1.61
N GLY A 179 14.16 4.76 -2.29
CA GLY A 179 12.76 5.15 -2.06
C GLY A 179 11.71 4.18 -2.61
N ALA A 180 12.10 3.14 -3.34
CA ALA A 180 11.17 2.19 -3.95
C ALA A 180 10.86 1.01 -3.01
N TRP A 181 11.46 -0.14 -3.27
CA TRP A 181 11.14 -1.38 -2.56
C TRP A 181 11.56 -1.39 -1.08
N PRO A 182 12.69 -0.77 -0.63
CA PRO A 182 13.06 -0.79 0.79
C PRO A 182 12.07 -0.02 1.65
N LEU A 183 11.67 1.18 1.19
CA LEU A 183 10.65 1.98 1.86
C LEU A 183 9.32 1.23 1.92
N THR A 184 8.92 0.60 0.82
CA THR A 184 7.66 -0.18 0.77
C THR A 184 7.69 -1.32 1.80
N ILE A 185 8.80 -2.05 1.91
CA ILE A 185 8.96 -3.11 2.93
C ILE A 185 8.91 -2.52 4.34
N ALA A 186 9.60 -1.41 4.60
CA ALA A 186 9.56 -0.74 5.90
C ALA A 186 8.12 -0.35 6.29
N MET A 187 7.35 0.16 5.33
CA MET A 187 5.96 0.53 5.54
C MET A 187 5.05 -0.68 5.75
N ILE A 188 5.31 -1.82 5.08
CA ILE A 188 4.62 -3.08 5.36
C ILE A 188 4.91 -3.53 6.79
N CYS A 189 6.18 -3.55 7.21
CA CYS A 189 6.56 -3.91 8.59
C CYS A 189 5.90 -3.00 9.62
N PHE A 190 5.89 -1.69 9.37
CA PHE A 190 5.18 -0.71 10.20
C PHE A 190 3.68 -1.02 10.30
N SER A 191 3.05 -1.43 9.20
CA SER A 191 1.61 -1.77 9.16
C SER A 191 1.25 -3.00 9.98
N PHE A 192 2.20 -3.88 10.29
CA PHE A 192 2.02 -4.98 11.24
C PHE A 192 2.28 -4.55 12.69
N TYR A 193 3.37 -3.81 12.89
CA TYR A 193 3.84 -3.45 14.24
C TYR A 193 2.94 -2.41 14.91
N TRP A 194 2.58 -1.35 14.20
CA TRP A 194 1.86 -0.21 14.78
C TRP A 194 0.48 -0.58 15.34
N PRO A 195 -0.39 -1.31 14.61
CA PRO A 195 -1.67 -1.72 15.16
C PRO A 195 -1.53 -2.64 16.38
N SER A 196 -0.58 -3.57 16.34
CA SER A 196 -0.30 -4.48 17.45
C SER A 196 0.11 -3.72 18.71
N PHE A 197 0.98 -2.71 18.58
CA PHE A 197 1.42 -1.88 19.69
C PHE A 197 0.30 -1.00 20.28
N ARG A 198 -0.46 -0.28 19.43
CA ARG A 198 -1.54 0.61 19.86
C ARG A 198 -2.72 -0.15 20.47
N LEU A 199 -2.99 -1.36 19.99
CA LEU A 199 -4.04 -2.21 20.53
C LEU A 199 -3.60 -2.92 21.83
N ALA A 200 -2.31 -3.24 22.01
CA ALA A 200 -1.78 -3.88 23.21
C ALA A 200 -1.53 -2.91 24.39
N SER A 201 -1.02 -1.70 24.14
CA SER A 201 -0.64 -0.74 25.19
C SER A 201 -1.77 -0.38 26.16
N GLU A 202 -3.02 -0.36 25.69
CA GLU A 202 -4.17 -0.05 26.56
C GLU A 202 -4.68 -1.23 27.39
N LYS A 203 -4.35 -2.47 27.02
CA LYS A 203 -4.64 -3.64 27.87
C LYS A 203 -3.83 -3.56 29.16
N SER A 204 -2.60 -3.04 29.06
CA SER A 204 -1.72 -2.74 30.20
C SER A 204 -2.22 -1.55 31.03
N ILE A 205 -2.76 -0.51 30.39
CA ILE A 205 -3.28 0.67 31.10
C ILE A 205 -4.55 0.32 31.89
N LYS A 206 -5.48 -0.44 31.31
CA LYS A 206 -6.69 -0.90 32.02
C LYS A 206 -6.42 -1.92 33.13
N SER A 207 -5.33 -2.69 33.06
CA SER A 207 -4.93 -3.55 34.19
C SER A 207 -4.20 -2.80 35.29
N SER A 208 -3.57 -1.65 34.98
CA SER A 208 -2.94 -0.77 36.00
C SER A 208 -3.92 0.22 36.65
N THR A 209 -5.10 0.43 36.04
CA THR A 209 -6.21 1.18 36.66
C THR A 209 -7.31 0.28 37.20
N GLY A 210 -7.03 -1.02 37.37
CA GLY A 210 -7.91 -1.95 38.07
C GLY A 210 -7.92 -1.68 39.57
N ASP A 211 -9.13 -1.42 40.07
CA ASP A 211 -9.58 -1.61 41.44
C ASP A 211 -9.03 -0.66 42.52
N SER A 212 -9.48 0.59 42.46
CA SER A 212 -9.76 1.33 43.68
C SER A 212 -11.05 2.12 43.54
N SER A 213 -12.19 1.48 43.82
CA SER A 213 -13.25 2.05 44.67
C SER A 213 -14.36 1.03 44.93
N PRO A 214 -14.97 1.09 46.12
CA PRO A 214 -15.64 -0.01 46.84
C PRO A 214 -17.04 -0.39 46.33
#